data_AF-A0AAW2G7W7-F1
#
_entry.id   AF-A0AAW2G7W7-F1
#
_cell.length_a   1.000
_cell.length_b   1.000
_cell.length_c   1.000
_cell.angle_alpha   90.00
_cell.angle_beta   90.00
_cell.angle_gamma   90.00
#
_symmetry.space_group_name_H-M   'P 1'
#
loop_
_entity.id
_entity.type
_entity.pdbx_description
1 polymer ?
#
loop_
_entity_poly.entity_id
_entity_poly.type
_entity_poly.pdbx_seq_one_letter_code
_entity_poly.pdbx_strand_id
1 'polypeptide(L)'
;MATTSTSKKQDVADEEDDIFYYIGVKASPFAPECVVFGLSPKEVSAIRSRFPLSPANADILNGVKIKGAPFSVINALAELGYRVICSAGESETLWTLQREN
;
A
#
# COMPACT_ATOMS: atom_id res chain seq x y z
N MET A 1 57.68 0.20 25.71
CA MET A 1 56.94 1.41 25.25
C MET A 1 55.76 0.92 24.42
N ALA A 2 54.57 1.37 24.78
CA ALA A 2 53.30 0.85 24.29
C ALA A 2 53.04 1.21 22.83
N THR A 3 52.61 0.22 22.06
CA THR A 3 52.02 0.37 20.73
C THR A 3 50.56 0.78 20.90
N THR A 4 50.20 2.03 20.58
CA THR A 4 48.80 2.45 20.49
C THR A 4 48.24 2.12 19.11
N SER A 5 47.51 1.01 19.04
CA SER A 5 46.56 0.70 17.97
C SER A 5 45.38 1.68 18.06
N THR A 6 45.22 2.51 17.04
CA THR A 6 44.03 3.38 16.93
C THR A 6 42.98 2.63 16.12
N SER A 7 42.07 1.95 16.81
CA SER A 7 40.87 1.39 16.19
C SER A 7 39.96 2.55 15.78
N LYS A 8 39.84 2.82 14.48
CA LYS A 8 38.77 3.66 13.94
C LYS A 8 37.45 2.94 14.24
N LYS A 9 36.69 3.51 15.17
CA LYS A 9 35.29 3.14 15.44
C LYS A 9 34.52 3.40 14.15
N GLN A 10 34.13 2.31 13.50
CA GLN A 10 33.29 2.31 12.32
C GLN A 10 31.88 2.64 12.82
N ASP A 11 31.47 3.88 12.63
CA ASP A 11 30.10 4.33 12.84
C ASP A 11 29.29 3.69 11.70
N VAL A 12 28.68 2.55 12.00
CA VAL A 12 27.68 1.96 11.11
C VAL A 12 26.43 2.78 11.38
N ALA A 13 26.25 3.84 10.58
CA ALA A 13 24.93 4.42 10.42
C ALA A 13 24.03 3.28 9.93
N ASP A 14 23.01 2.95 10.72
CA ASP A 14 21.88 2.18 10.23
C ASP A 14 21.27 3.00 9.08
N GLU A 15 21.71 2.73 7.86
CA GLU A 15 20.93 3.01 6.67
C GLU A 15 19.73 2.07 6.77
N GLU A 16 18.71 2.47 7.53
CA GLU A 16 17.35 2.02 7.23
C GLU A 16 17.07 2.54 5.83
N ASP A 17 17.43 1.73 4.83
CA ASP A 17 16.98 1.92 3.46
C ASP A 17 15.48 2.24 3.54
N ASP A 18 15.04 3.36 2.98
CA ASP A 18 13.63 3.72 2.94
C ASP A 18 12.85 2.61 2.19
N ILE A 19 12.39 1.58 2.91
CA ILE A 19 11.68 0.45 2.31
C ILE A 19 10.27 0.94 1.99
N PHE A 20 10.04 1.23 0.72
CA PHE A 20 8.73 1.61 0.23
C PHE A 20 7.88 0.40 -0.13
N TYR A 21 6.65 0.38 0.37
CA TYR A 21 5.63 -0.57 -0.06
C TYR A 21 4.62 0.12 -0.97
N TYR A 22 4.30 -0.51 -2.10
CA TYR A 22 3.38 0.03 -3.09
C TYR A 22 2.14 -0.83 -3.25
N ILE A 23 0.99 -0.18 -3.40
CA ILE A 23 -0.29 -0.82 -3.70
C ILE A 23 -0.99 -0.09 -4.84
N GLY A 24 -1.90 -0.79 -5.50
CA GLY A 24 -2.73 -0.22 -6.56
C GLY A 24 -4.20 -0.24 -6.18
N VAL A 25 -4.91 0.86 -6.37
CA VAL A 25 -6.39 0.90 -6.31
C VAL A 25 -6.89 1.19 -7.71
N LYS A 26 -7.69 0.31 -8.29
CA LYS A 26 -8.30 0.48 -9.61
C LYS A 26 -9.81 0.60 -9.48
N ALA A 27 -10.38 1.69 -9.98
CA ALA A 27 -11.83 1.87 -10.10
C ALA A 27 -12.18 3.03 -11.04
N SER A 28 -13.46 3.13 -11.41
CA SER A 28 -13.99 4.42 -11.86
C SER A 28 -14.31 5.31 -10.66
N PRO A 29 -14.03 6.63 -10.70
CA PRO A 29 -14.48 7.58 -9.66
C PRO A 29 -15.99 7.54 -9.38
N PHE A 30 -16.78 7.10 -10.36
CA PHE A 30 -18.24 7.01 -10.28
C PHE A 30 -18.75 5.61 -9.90
N ALA A 31 -17.87 4.62 -9.80
CA ALA A 31 -18.25 3.25 -9.48
C ALA A 31 -18.41 3.03 -7.96
N PRO A 32 -19.36 2.18 -7.54
CA PRO A 32 -19.54 1.81 -6.14
C PRO A 32 -18.57 0.71 -5.67
N GLU A 33 -17.68 0.26 -6.55
CA GLU A 33 -16.74 -0.84 -6.29
C GLU A 33 -15.35 -0.53 -6.86
N CYS A 34 -14.33 -1.07 -6.20
CA CYS A 34 -12.94 -0.94 -6.59
C CYS A 34 -12.19 -2.26 -6.44
N VAL A 35 -11.02 -2.34 -7.06
CA VAL A 35 -10.10 -3.46 -6.96
C VAL A 35 -8.79 -2.97 -6.35
N VAL A 36 -8.31 -3.64 -5.31
CA VAL A 36 -7.05 -3.29 -4.64
C VAL A 36 -6.01 -4.39 -4.85
N PHE A 37 -4.79 -4.01 -5.21
CA PHE A 37 -3.66 -4.91 -5.51
C PHE A 37 -2.52 -4.68 -4.52
N GLY A 38 -1.77 -5.74 -4.21
CA GLY A 38 -0.53 -5.65 -3.42
C GLY A 38 -0.70 -5.58 -1.90
N LEU A 39 -1.91 -5.73 -1.37
CA LEU A 39 -2.13 -5.78 0.08
C LEU A 39 -1.58 -7.08 0.70
N SER A 40 -1.00 -6.98 1.89
CA SER A 40 -0.65 -8.14 2.70
C SER A 40 -1.91 -8.84 3.26
N PRO A 41 -1.84 -10.13 3.65
CA PRO A 41 -3.00 -10.86 4.19
C PRO A 41 -3.68 -10.19 5.40
N LYS A 42 -2.89 -9.49 6.23
CA LYS A 42 -3.41 -8.73 7.38
C LYS A 42 -4.23 -7.52 6.92
N GLU A 43 -3.72 -6.76 5.95
CA GLU A 43 -4.43 -5.61 5.39
C GLU A 43 -5.66 -6.01 4.59
N VAL A 44 -5.59 -7.13 3.86
CA VAL A 44 -6.76 -7.72 3.20
C VAL A 44 -7.85 -8.03 4.23
N SER A 45 -7.50 -8.59 5.38
CA SER A 45 -8.47 -8.86 6.45
C SER A 45 -9.04 -7.56 7.04
N ALA A 46 -8.20 -6.54 7.26
CA ALA A 46 -8.62 -5.25 7.80
C ALA A 46 -9.50 -4.45 6.84
N ILE A 47 -9.22 -4.48 5.54
CA ILE A 47 -10.03 -3.78 4.54
C ILE A 47 -11.37 -4.49 4.32
N ARG A 48 -11.40 -5.83 4.39
CA ARG A 48 -12.61 -6.65 4.30
C ARG A 48 -13.55 -6.48 5.50
N SER A 49 -13.03 -6.15 6.68
CA SER A 49 -13.89 -5.86 7.83
C SER A 49 -14.56 -4.50 7.73
N ARG A 50 -13.93 -3.54 7.02
CA ARG A 50 -14.47 -2.17 6.81
C ARG A 50 -15.42 -2.06 5.64
N PHE A 51 -15.19 -2.82 4.58
CA PHE A 51 -15.99 -2.76 3.36
C PHE A 51 -16.58 -4.13 3.04
N PRO A 52 -17.88 -4.22 2.73
CA PRO A 52 -18.49 -5.48 2.32
C PRO A 52 -17.76 -6.05 1.09
N LEU A 53 -17.52 -7.35 1.11
CA LEU A 53 -17.07 -8.05 -0.09
C LEU A 53 -18.19 -8.05 -1.14
N SER A 54 -17.82 -7.77 -2.39
CA SER A 54 -18.78 -7.93 -3.49
C SER A 54 -19.01 -9.45 -3.69
N PRO A 55 -20.26 -9.95 -3.58
CA PRO A 55 -20.54 -11.39 -3.68
C PRO A 55 -20.26 -11.97 -5.08
N ALA A 56 -19.96 -11.13 -6.06
CA ALA A 56 -19.98 -11.48 -7.48
C ALA A 56 -18.62 -11.71 -8.15
N ASN A 57 -17.46 -11.61 -7.46
CA ASN A 57 -16.17 -12.02 -8.04
C ASN A 57 -15.09 -12.10 -6.95
N ALA A 58 -14.92 -13.30 -6.39
CA ALA A 58 -13.93 -13.58 -5.36
C ALA A 58 -12.49 -13.71 -5.91
N ASP A 59 -12.32 -14.00 -7.20
CA ASP A 59 -11.03 -14.31 -7.80
C ASP A 59 -10.64 -13.26 -8.86
N ILE A 60 -10.15 -12.11 -8.40
CA ILE A 60 -9.30 -11.27 -9.25
C ILE A 60 -7.87 -11.73 -9.02
N LEU A 61 -7.17 -12.10 -10.10
CA LEU A 61 -5.76 -12.49 -10.02
C LEU A 61 -4.95 -11.32 -9.41
N ASN A 62 -4.29 -11.57 -8.28
CA ASN A 62 -3.46 -10.62 -7.53
C ASN A 62 -4.19 -9.40 -6.93
N GLY A 63 -5.53 -9.44 -6.82
CA GLY A 63 -6.30 -8.31 -6.29
C GLY A 63 -7.53 -8.71 -5.48
N VAL A 64 -8.05 -7.77 -4.70
CA VAL A 64 -9.26 -7.93 -3.89
C VAL A 64 -10.32 -6.97 -4.40
N LYS A 65 -11.48 -7.52 -4.82
CA LYS A 65 -12.64 -6.72 -5.19
C LYS A 65 -13.41 -6.29 -3.94
N ILE A 66 -13.63 -4.99 -3.79
CA ILE A 66 -14.24 -4.39 -2.61
C ILE A 66 -15.45 -3.56 -3.03
N LYS A 67 -16.57 -3.69 -2.30
CA LYS A 67 -17.76 -2.85 -2.50
C LYS A 67 -17.61 -1.55 -1.71
N GLY A 68 -16.77 -0.66 -2.22
CA GLY A 68 -16.54 0.68 -1.68
C GLY A 68 -16.21 1.65 -2.80
N ALA A 69 -16.69 2.89 -2.66
CA ALA A 69 -16.30 3.97 -3.56
C ALA A 69 -14.78 4.21 -3.45
N PRO A 70 -14.09 4.54 -4.56
CA PRO A 70 -12.63 4.61 -4.60
C PRO A 70 -12.02 5.53 -3.55
N PHE A 71 -12.60 6.71 -3.34
CA PHE A 71 -12.09 7.65 -2.33
C PHE A 71 -12.29 7.16 -0.89
N SER A 72 -13.37 6.44 -0.60
CA SER A 72 -13.55 5.83 0.72
C SER A 72 -12.48 4.78 1.00
N VAL A 73 -12.12 3.98 -0.02
CA VAL A 73 -11.07 2.97 0.09
C VAL A 73 -9.68 3.61 0.18
N ILE A 74 -9.40 4.64 -0.62
CA ILE A 74 -8.15 5.42 -0.54
C ILE A 74 -8.00 6.05 0.84
N ASN A 75 -9.06 6.64 1.41
CA ASN A 75 -9.02 7.21 2.76
C ASN A 75 -8.73 6.15 3.82
N ALA A 76 -9.35 4.97 3.73
CA ALA A 76 -9.07 3.88 4.65
C ALA A 76 -7.62 3.37 4.52
N LEU A 77 -7.03 3.40 3.32
CA LEU A 77 -5.62 3.07 3.10
C LEU A 77 -4.69 4.17 3.63
N ALA A 78 -5.10 5.44 3.56
CA ALA A 78 -4.36 6.54 4.16
C ALA A 78 -4.24 6.43 5.68
N GLU A 79 -5.28 5.93 6.36
CA GLU A 79 -5.20 5.60 7.80
C GLU A 79 -4.19 4.48 8.12
N LEU A 80 -3.83 3.66 7.12
CA LEU A 80 -2.78 2.63 7.23
C LEU A 80 -1.39 3.14 6.81
N GLY A 81 -1.25 4.44 6.56
CA GLY A 81 0.01 5.10 6.19
C GLY A 81 0.27 5.19 4.68
N TYR A 82 -0.66 4.76 3.83
CA TYR A 82 -0.48 4.86 2.38
C TYR A 82 -0.82 6.26 1.85
N ARG A 83 0.10 6.88 1.10
CA ARG A 83 -0.13 8.12 0.36
C ARG A 83 -0.30 7.86 -1.14
N VAL A 84 -1.20 8.58 -1.80
CA VAL A 84 -1.31 8.55 -3.27
C VAL A 84 -0.09 9.27 -3.86
N ILE A 85 0.64 8.59 -4.75
CA ILE A 85 1.82 9.16 -5.43
C ILE A 85 1.62 9.34 -6.93
N CYS A 86 0.67 8.61 -7.51
CA CYS A 86 0.37 8.67 -8.94
C CYS A 86 -1.08 8.23 -9.20
N SER A 87 -1.69 8.80 -10.23
CA SER A 87 -2.96 8.33 -10.78
C SER A 87 -2.88 8.28 -12.30
N ALA A 88 -3.34 7.19 -12.90
CA ALA A 88 -3.37 7.03 -14.35
C ALA A 88 -4.69 6.39 -14.81
N GLY A 89 -5.27 6.89 -15.91
CA GLY A 89 -6.46 6.32 -16.52
C GLY A 89 -7.50 7.37 -16.93
N GLU A 90 -8.46 6.96 -17.77
CA GLU A 90 -9.46 7.85 -18.37
C GLU A 90 -10.88 7.48 -17.90
N SER A 91 -11.38 6.29 -18.25
CA SER A 91 -12.68 5.77 -17.79
C SER A 91 -12.58 5.02 -16.45
N GLU A 92 -11.53 4.22 -16.30
CA GLU A 92 -11.07 3.63 -15.03
C GLU A 92 -9.74 4.26 -14.64
N THR A 93 -9.59 4.63 -13.38
CA THR A 93 -8.37 5.20 -12.82
C THR A 93 -7.67 4.17 -11.95
N LEU A 94 -6.35 4.05 -12.11
CA LEU A 94 -5.45 3.36 -11.20
C LEU A 94 -4.73 4.41 -10.34
N TRP A 95 -4.93 4.35 -9.04
CA TRP A 95 -4.13 5.10 -8.06
C TRP A 95 -3.03 4.20 -7.52
N THR A 96 -1.78 4.65 -7.65
CA THR A 96 -0.64 4.03 -6.98
C THR A 96 -0.46 4.71 -5.64
N LEU A 97 -0.50 3.93 -4.57
CA LEU A 97 -0.22 4.40 -3.22
C LEU A 97 1.08 3.81 -2.71
N GLN A 98 1.78 4.56 -1.89
CA GLN A 98 3.07 4.22 -1.29
C GLN A 98 3.00 4.41 0.22
N ARG A 99 3.61 3.54 1.01
CA ARG A 99 3.92 3.80 2.41
C ARG A 99 5.40 3.59 2.69
N GLU A 100 5.92 4.33 3.65
CA GLU A 100 7.23 4.12 4.27
C GLU A 100 7.07 3.09 5.41
N ASN A 101 8.14 2.33 5.70
CA ASN A 101 8.16 1.32 6.76
C ASN A 101 8.52 1.92 8.12
#